data_AF-A0A6J3BVN0-F1
#
_entry.id   AF-A0A6J3BVN0-F1
#
_cell.length_a   1.000
_cell.length_b   1.000
_cell.length_c   1.000
_cell.angle_alpha   90.00
_cell.angle_beta   90.00
_cell.angle_gamma   90.00
#
_symmetry.space_group_name_H-M   'P 1'
#
loop_
_entity.id
_entity.type
_entity.pdbx_description
1 polymer ?
#
loop_
_entity_poly.entity_id
_entity_poly.type
_entity_poly.pdbx_seq_one_letter_code
_entity_poly.pdbx_strand_id
1 'polypeptide(L)'
;MYEVCCAQALLEHAASELMTAGMYEAVNEVYKVLIPIAEEHRDYKKLANIHNKLNEAFTRIDQLHGKRVFGTYFRVSFYGSRFGDLDGEEFVYKEHALTKLPEIFSRLENFYGQRFGPENVVIIKDSNTVDTSTLDPGKAYIQITYVEPYFEPHELRKRATHYERNYNIKRFMFATPFTAGGRAHGSLAEQCKRKTVLTTAQHFPYLKTRLHVVQRAHLVLSPLEVAIEDIQKKINELAAATNQEPADPKMLQMVVQGCIGTTVNQGPLELAQVFLGPVADGTQPPTRLTNKLRLAFKDFSKKCHDALKKNKNLIGSDQREYQRELERNFARFTERLAPLVQPAPASASASAAASHAAQLTNGLSKHDYKCQA
;
A
#
# COMPACT_ATOMS: atom_id res chain seq x y z
N MET A 1 -35.72 -11.83 -31.47
CA MET A 1 -34.63 -11.37 -32.37
C MET A 1 -34.24 -9.92 -32.15
N TYR A 2 -35.17 -8.95 -32.12
CA TYR A 2 -34.82 -7.53 -31.89
C TYR A 2 -34.11 -7.26 -30.56
N GLU A 3 -34.59 -7.80 -29.43
CA GLU A 3 -33.95 -7.61 -28.12
C GLU A 3 -32.53 -8.21 -28.04
N VAL A 4 -32.32 -9.36 -28.68
CA VAL A 4 -31.01 -10.03 -28.74
C VAL A 4 -30.03 -9.21 -29.59
N CYS A 5 -30.48 -8.63 -30.70
CA CYS A 5 -29.66 -7.77 -31.55
C CYS A 5 -29.25 -6.47 -30.82
N CYS A 6 -30.18 -5.85 -30.09
CA CYS A 6 -29.88 -4.67 -29.26
C CYS A 6 -28.87 -4.99 -28.14
N ALA A 7 -29.01 -6.14 -27.47
CA ALA A 7 -28.08 -6.56 -26.43
C ALA A 7 -26.66 -6.79 -26.97
N GLN A 8 -26.53 -7.41 -28.16
CA GLN A 8 -25.23 -7.61 -28.80
C GLN A 8 -24.55 -6.28 -29.16
N ALA A 9 -25.29 -5.32 -29.70
CA ALA A 9 -24.76 -4.00 -30.03
C ALA A 9 -24.27 -3.24 -28.78
N LEU A 10 -25.00 -3.34 -27.66
CA LEU A 10 -24.59 -2.75 -26.38
C LEU A 10 -23.32 -3.38 -25.83
N LEU A 11 -23.17 -4.70 -25.92
CA LEU A 11 -21.96 -5.40 -25.49
C LEU A 11 -20.75 -5.04 -26.37
N GLU A 12 -20.94 -4.90 -27.68
CA GLU A 12 -19.87 -4.42 -28.58
C GLU A 12 -19.44 -2.99 -28.26
N HIS A 13 -20.40 -2.11 -27.99
CA HIS A 13 -20.13 -0.75 -27.57
C HIS A 13 -19.37 -0.75 -26.23
N ALA A 14 -19.83 -1.53 -25.25
CA ALA A 14 -19.17 -1.66 -23.95
C ALA A 14 -17.72 -2.18 -24.08
N ALA A 15 -17.46 -3.17 -24.94
CA ALA A 15 -16.11 -3.65 -25.22
C ALA A 15 -15.21 -2.54 -25.80
N SER A 16 -15.75 -1.70 -26.69
CA SER A 16 -15.03 -0.55 -27.24
C SER A 16 -14.68 0.48 -26.17
N GLU A 17 -15.63 0.82 -25.29
CA GLU A 17 -15.39 1.77 -24.19
C GLU A 17 -14.37 1.22 -23.17
N LEU A 18 -14.44 -0.06 -22.84
CA LEU A 18 -13.45 -0.72 -21.97
C LEU A 18 -12.05 -0.70 -22.58
N MET A 19 -11.95 -0.86 -23.90
CA MET A 19 -10.69 -0.75 -24.63
C MET A 19 -10.11 0.67 -24.51
N THR A 20 -10.92 1.70 -24.74
CA THR A 20 -10.52 3.11 -24.58
C THR A 20 -10.13 3.44 -23.15
N ALA A 21 -10.85 2.89 -22.16
CA ALA A 21 -10.57 3.09 -20.74
C ALA A 21 -9.31 2.35 -20.23
N GLY A 22 -8.63 1.56 -21.07
CA GLY A 22 -7.46 0.78 -20.67
C GLY A 22 -7.76 -0.47 -19.85
N MET A 23 -9.04 -0.90 -19.84
CA MET A 23 -9.57 -2.05 -19.10
C MET A 23 -9.58 -3.31 -19.96
N TYR A 24 -8.43 -3.63 -20.53
CA TYR A 24 -8.24 -4.67 -21.55
C TYR A 24 -8.68 -6.06 -21.08
N GLU A 25 -8.45 -6.41 -19.81
CA GLU A 25 -8.87 -7.68 -19.24
C GLU A 25 -10.40 -7.83 -19.21
N ALA A 26 -11.14 -6.74 -18.98
CA ALA A 26 -12.60 -6.75 -18.99
C ALA A 26 -13.17 -6.92 -20.42
N VAL A 27 -12.44 -6.47 -21.45
CA VAL A 27 -12.84 -6.67 -22.86
C VAL A 27 -13.00 -8.15 -23.18
N ASN A 28 -12.09 -8.99 -22.66
CA ASN A 28 -12.18 -10.45 -22.80
C ASN A 28 -13.44 -11.03 -22.14
N GLU A 29 -13.79 -10.57 -20.94
CA GLU A 29 -14.99 -11.04 -20.25
C GLU A 29 -16.28 -10.69 -20.99
N VAL A 30 -16.34 -9.52 -21.62
CA VAL A 30 -17.47 -9.14 -22.49
C VAL A 30 -17.55 -10.04 -23.72
N TYR A 31 -16.42 -10.28 -24.39
CA TYR A 31 -16.41 -11.10 -25.61
C TYR A 31 -16.69 -12.59 -25.36
N LYS A 32 -16.37 -13.13 -24.18
CA LYS A 32 -16.80 -14.49 -23.79
C LYS A 32 -18.32 -14.69 -23.86
N VAL A 33 -19.10 -13.63 -23.66
CA VAL A 33 -20.57 -13.68 -23.79
C VAL A 33 -21.01 -13.58 -25.27
N LEU A 34 -20.28 -12.80 -26.08
CA LEU A 34 -20.63 -12.56 -27.49
C LEU A 34 -20.22 -13.69 -28.43
N ILE A 35 -19.10 -14.36 -28.16
CA ILE A 35 -18.55 -15.42 -29.03
C ILE A 35 -19.56 -16.56 -29.26
N PRO A 36 -20.17 -17.17 -28.23
CA PRO A 36 -21.11 -18.28 -28.44
C PRO A 36 -22.32 -17.88 -29.30
N ILE A 37 -22.78 -16.64 -29.19
CA ILE A 37 -23.92 -16.14 -29.98
C ILE A 37 -23.51 -15.95 -31.46
N ALA A 38 -22.29 -15.48 -31.72
CA ALA A 38 -21.78 -15.34 -33.08
C ALA A 38 -21.48 -16.70 -33.73
N GLU A 39 -21.02 -17.68 -32.95
CA GLU A 39 -20.82 -19.07 -33.39
C GLU A 39 -22.14 -19.74 -33.80
N GLU A 40 -23.18 -19.62 -32.97
CA GLU A 40 -24.51 -20.18 -33.27
C GLU A 40 -25.09 -19.62 -34.57
N HIS A 41 -24.91 -18.32 -34.82
CA HIS A 41 -25.35 -17.67 -36.05
C HIS A 41 -24.39 -17.87 -37.23
N ARG A 42 -23.24 -18.53 -37.03
CA ARG A 42 -22.18 -18.70 -38.04
C ARG A 42 -21.70 -17.37 -38.64
N ASP A 43 -21.69 -16.31 -37.85
CA ASP A 43 -21.21 -14.99 -38.28
C ASP A 43 -19.68 -14.92 -38.18
N TYR A 44 -19.01 -15.55 -39.16
CA TYR A 44 -17.56 -15.63 -39.21
C TYR A 44 -16.87 -14.27 -39.35
N LYS A 45 -17.53 -13.28 -39.97
CA LYS A 45 -17.01 -11.92 -40.09
C LYS A 45 -16.94 -11.25 -38.71
N LYS A 46 -18.01 -11.39 -37.91
CA LYS A 46 -18.04 -10.90 -36.54
C LYS A 46 -17.04 -11.62 -35.64
N LEU A 47 -16.92 -12.94 -35.76
CA LEU A 47 -15.91 -13.72 -35.03
C LEU A 47 -14.48 -13.22 -35.34
N ALA A 48 -14.14 -13.04 -36.63
CA ALA A 48 -12.84 -12.50 -37.02
C ALA A 48 -12.56 -11.13 -36.39
N ASN A 49 -13.55 -10.23 -36.39
CA ASN A 49 -13.44 -8.91 -35.76
C ASN A 49 -13.26 -8.99 -34.24
N ILE A 50 -14.00 -9.87 -33.56
CA ILE A 50 -13.87 -10.09 -32.11
C ILE A 50 -12.45 -10.57 -31.78
N HIS A 51 -11.96 -11.57 -32.50
CA HIS A 51 -10.62 -12.11 -32.26
C HIS A 51 -9.51 -11.11 -32.57
N ASN A 52 -9.67 -10.24 -33.58
CA ASN A 52 -8.73 -9.15 -33.84
C ASN A 52 -8.68 -8.15 -32.68
N LYS A 53 -9.83 -7.76 -32.11
CA LYS A 53 -9.89 -6.87 -30.95
C LYS A 53 -9.31 -7.52 -29.69
N LEU A 54 -9.55 -8.81 -29.49
CA LEU A 54 -8.92 -9.56 -28.39
C LEU A 54 -7.40 -9.62 -28.54
N ASN A 55 -6.90 -9.86 -29.75
CA ASN A 55 -5.47 -9.83 -30.03
C ASN A 55 -4.86 -8.45 -29.68
N GLU A 56 -5.51 -7.36 -30.09
CA GLU A 56 -5.08 -6.02 -29.71
C GLU A 56 -5.09 -5.82 -28.17
N ALA A 57 -6.17 -6.23 -27.49
CA ALA A 57 -6.28 -6.12 -26.04
C ALA A 57 -5.16 -6.86 -25.30
N PHE A 58 -4.88 -8.11 -25.67
CA PHE A 58 -3.80 -8.89 -25.05
C PHE A 58 -2.41 -8.34 -25.38
N THR A 59 -2.21 -7.86 -26.60
CA THR A 59 -0.97 -7.20 -27.01
C THR A 59 -0.73 -5.93 -26.18
N ARG A 60 -1.77 -5.14 -25.91
CA ARG A 60 -1.69 -3.95 -25.05
C ARG A 60 -1.38 -4.29 -23.59
N ILE A 61 -1.96 -5.38 -23.06
CA ILE A 61 -1.67 -5.85 -21.69
C ILE A 61 -0.18 -6.15 -21.53
N ASP A 62 0.40 -6.85 -22.50
CA ASP A 62 1.82 -7.21 -22.51
C ASP A 62 2.72 -5.96 -22.63
N GLN A 63 2.46 -5.11 -23.63
CA GLN A 63 3.25 -3.90 -23.88
C GLN A 63 3.23 -2.89 -22.73
N LEU A 64 2.10 -2.78 -22.03
CA LEU A 64 1.88 -1.82 -20.94
C LEU A 64 2.03 -2.46 -19.56
N HIS A 65 2.61 -3.65 -19.48
CA HIS A 65 2.86 -4.33 -18.22
C HIS A 65 3.67 -3.42 -17.27
N GLY A 66 3.17 -3.21 -16.05
CA GLY A 66 3.77 -2.34 -15.05
C GLY A 66 3.72 -0.83 -15.34
N LYS A 67 3.22 -0.40 -16.51
CA LYS A 67 3.19 1.02 -16.93
C LYS A 67 1.79 1.64 -16.86
N ARG A 68 0.74 0.82 -16.79
CA ARG A 68 -0.65 1.31 -16.65
C ARG A 68 -0.86 1.95 -15.29
N VAL A 69 -1.39 3.16 -15.31
CA VAL A 69 -1.78 3.89 -14.10
C VAL A 69 -3.31 3.86 -13.98
N PHE A 70 -3.81 3.35 -12.87
CA PHE A 70 -5.25 3.33 -12.56
C PHE A 70 -5.61 4.48 -11.63
N GLY A 71 -6.90 4.68 -11.36
CA GLY A 71 -7.39 5.80 -10.56
C GLY A 71 -6.74 5.92 -9.18
N THR A 72 -6.61 7.14 -8.69
CA THR A 72 -6.20 7.44 -7.31
C THR A 72 -7.44 7.59 -6.43
N TYR A 73 -7.30 7.29 -5.14
CA TYR A 73 -8.45 7.26 -4.23
C TYR A 73 -8.25 8.19 -3.04
N PHE A 74 -9.32 8.89 -2.68
CA PHE A 74 -9.33 9.82 -1.55
C PHE A 74 -10.57 9.58 -0.70
N ARG A 75 -10.39 9.45 0.62
CA ARG A 75 -11.48 9.59 1.57
C ARG A 75 -11.81 11.08 1.70
N VAL A 76 -13.07 11.43 1.52
CA VAL A 76 -13.60 12.78 1.70
C VAL A 76 -14.78 12.73 2.65
N SER A 77 -14.66 13.45 3.76
CA SER A 77 -15.69 13.58 4.79
C SER A 77 -16.13 15.03 4.91
N PHE A 78 -17.41 15.26 5.11
CA PHE A 78 -18.00 16.60 5.19
C PHE A 78 -18.52 16.86 6.61
N TYR A 79 -18.28 18.05 7.13
CA TYR A 79 -18.74 18.45 8.47
C TYR A 79 -19.22 19.90 8.46
N GLY A 80 -20.34 20.16 9.12
CA GLY A 80 -20.95 21.48 9.25
C GLY A 80 -22.31 21.55 8.55
N SER A 81 -23.26 22.18 9.23
CA SER A 81 -24.67 22.25 8.83
C SER A 81 -24.92 22.84 7.45
N ARG A 82 -23.98 23.64 6.92
CA ARG A 82 -24.02 24.20 5.55
C ARG A 82 -24.05 23.12 4.47
N PHE A 83 -23.57 21.91 4.77
CA PHE A 83 -23.59 20.78 3.84
C PHE A 83 -24.97 20.11 3.72
N GLY A 84 -25.92 20.40 4.61
CA GLY A 84 -27.24 19.76 4.62
C GLY A 84 -27.11 18.25 4.76
N ASP A 85 -27.68 17.49 3.82
CA ASP A 85 -27.63 16.02 3.81
C ASP A 85 -26.23 15.43 3.68
N LEU A 86 -25.22 16.24 3.33
CA LEU A 86 -23.82 15.81 3.30
C LEU A 86 -23.13 15.96 4.66
N ASP A 87 -23.74 16.65 5.65
CA ASP A 87 -23.12 16.83 6.97
C ASP A 87 -22.94 15.48 7.69
N GLY A 88 -21.71 15.16 8.07
CA GLY A 88 -21.32 13.89 8.68
C GLY A 88 -21.10 12.74 7.68
N GLU A 89 -21.37 12.94 6.39
CA GLU A 89 -21.21 11.90 5.38
C GLU A 89 -19.74 11.71 4.96
N GLU A 90 -19.38 10.45 4.70
CA GLU A 90 -18.04 10.04 4.29
C GLU A 90 -18.08 9.21 3.01
N PHE A 91 -17.16 9.51 2.10
CA PHE A 91 -17.08 8.88 0.79
C PHE A 91 -15.65 8.50 0.44
N VAL A 92 -15.49 7.51 -0.43
CA VAL A 92 -14.28 7.34 -1.23
C VAL A 92 -14.51 7.92 -2.61
N TYR A 93 -13.65 8.83 -3.02
CA TYR A 93 -13.59 9.44 -4.34
C TYR A 93 -12.55 8.71 -5.18
N LYS A 94 -12.92 8.32 -6.40
CA LYS A 94 -12.01 7.85 -7.45
C LYS A 94 -11.69 9.00 -8.37
N GLU A 95 -10.43 9.43 -8.35
CA GLU A 95 -9.88 10.46 -9.21
C GLU A 95 -9.08 9.85 -10.37
N HIS A 96 -8.60 10.72 -11.26
CA HIS A 96 -7.69 10.31 -12.31
C HIS A 96 -6.36 9.79 -11.73
N ALA A 97 -5.64 9.01 -12.52
CA ALA A 97 -4.58 8.13 -12.08
C ALA A 97 -3.34 8.83 -11.47
N LEU A 98 -3.20 10.13 -11.67
CA LEU A 98 -2.05 10.92 -11.22
C LEU A 98 -2.45 12.12 -10.36
N THR A 99 -3.73 12.23 -9.99
CA THR A 99 -4.22 13.33 -9.17
C THR A 99 -3.57 13.29 -7.79
N LYS A 100 -2.95 14.40 -7.39
CA LYS A 100 -2.31 14.54 -6.07
C LYS A 100 -3.24 15.22 -5.07
N LEU A 101 -2.93 15.06 -3.77
CA LEU A 101 -3.68 15.70 -2.68
C LEU A 101 -3.94 17.21 -2.88
N PRO A 102 -2.95 18.04 -3.28
CA PRO A 102 -3.20 19.46 -3.48
C PRO A 102 -4.23 19.75 -4.57
N GLU A 103 -4.29 18.93 -5.62
CA GLU A 103 -5.24 19.14 -6.73
C GLU A 103 -6.68 18.94 -6.26
N ILE A 104 -6.94 17.86 -5.49
CA ILE A 104 -8.28 17.63 -4.94
C ILE A 104 -8.63 18.63 -3.84
N PHE A 105 -7.67 19.06 -3.01
CA PHE A 105 -7.87 20.12 -2.02
C PHE A 105 -8.38 21.39 -2.71
N SER A 106 -7.61 21.93 -3.67
CA SER A 106 -7.97 23.15 -4.37
C SER A 106 -9.28 23.03 -5.14
N ARG A 107 -9.55 21.88 -5.78
CA ARG A 107 -10.79 21.67 -6.53
C ARG A 107 -12.02 21.70 -5.62
N LEU A 108 -11.99 20.99 -4.48
CA LEU A 108 -13.14 20.95 -3.56
C LEU A 108 -13.29 22.27 -2.79
N GLU A 109 -12.17 22.88 -2.37
CA GLU A 109 -12.17 24.20 -1.75
C GLU A 109 -12.78 25.26 -2.67
N ASN A 110 -12.36 25.32 -3.94
CA ASN A 110 -12.93 26.26 -4.92
C ASN A 110 -14.41 25.99 -5.20
N PHE A 111 -14.80 24.72 -5.38
CA PHE A 111 -16.18 24.34 -5.68
C PHE A 111 -17.14 24.74 -4.55
N TYR A 112 -16.81 24.42 -3.30
CA TYR A 112 -17.65 24.78 -2.16
C TYR A 112 -17.48 26.24 -1.73
N GLY A 113 -16.32 26.84 -1.96
CA GLY A 113 -16.07 28.27 -1.73
C GLY A 113 -16.93 29.15 -2.63
N GLN A 114 -17.14 28.77 -3.90
CA GLN A 114 -18.09 29.45 -4.78
C GLN A 114 -19.55 29.36 -4.29
N ARG A 115 -19.89 28.30 -3.53
CA ARG A 115 -21.25 28.06 -3.04
C ARG A 115 -21.52 28.69 -1.68
N PHE A 116 -20.53 28.71 -0.79
CA PHE A 116 -20.69 29.10 0.61
C PHE A 116 -19.89 30.34 1.01
N GLY A 117 -19.05 30.88 0.13
CA GLY A 117 -18.04 31.89 0.45
C GLY A 117 -16.70 31.23 0.81
N PRO A 118 -15.57 31.68 0.23
CA PRO A 118 -14.25 31.08 0.46
C PRO A 118 -13.81 31.13 1.94
N GLU A 119 -14.23 32.16 2.68
CA GLU A 119 -13.95 32.32 4.11
C GLU A 119 -14.68 31.31 5.01
N ASN A 120 -15.73 30.69 4.48
CA ASN A 120 -16.58 29.75 5.22
C ASN A 120 -16.19 28.29 4.97
N VAL A 121 -15.22 28.00 4.10
CA VAL A 121 -14.78 26.63 3.77
C VAL A 121 -13.39 26.37 4.33
N VAL A 122 -13.22 25.25 5.02
CA VAL A 122 -11.93 24.87 5.63
C VAL A 122 -11.57 23.43 5.29
N ILE A 123 -10.39 23.23 4.72
CA ILE A 123 -9.85 21.90 4.44
C ILE A 123 -9.10 21.37 5.68
N ILE A 124 -9.61 20.28 6.26
CA ILE A 124 -8.91 19.55 7.32
C ILE A 124 -7.89 18.62 6.68
N LYS A 125 -6.60 18.93 6.87
CA LYS A 125 -5.47 18.17 6.31
C LYS A 125 -5.07 16.96 7.16
N ASP A 126 -5.42 16.99 8.44
CA ASP A 126 -5.14 15.90 9.36
C ASP A 126 -6.09 14.72 9.10
N SER A 127 -5.62 13.50 9.35
CA SER A 127 -6.37 12.26 9.07
C SER A 127 -7.04 11.65 10.31
N ASN A 128 -6.87 12.23 11.50
CA ASN A 128 -7.51 11.75 12.71
C ASN A 128 -9.04 11.87 12.64
N THR A 129 -9.71 11.18 13.55
CA THR A 129 -11.13 11.36 13.79
C THR A 129 -11.39 12.82 14.18
N VAL A 130 -12.29 13.47 13.46
CA VAL A 130 -12.67 14.86 13.72
C VAL A 130 -13.70 14.90 14.84
N ASP A 131 -13.40 15.66 15.90
CA ASP A 131 -14.38 15.97 16.94
C ASP A 131 -15.25 17.15 16.50
N THR A 132 -16.47 16.85 16.07
CA THR A 132 -17.44 17.84 15.60
C THR A 132 -17.79 18.90 16.64
N SER A 133 -17.62 18.63 17.94
CA SER A 133 -17.90 19.60 19.01
C SER A 133 -16.89 20.76 19.05
N THR A 134 -15.70 20.54 18.48
CA THR A 134 -14.61 21.55 18.44
C THR A 134 -14.67 22.44 17.20
N LEU A 135 -15.55 22.13 16.24
CA LEU A 135 -15.67 22.85 14.99
C LEU A 135 -16.56 24.09 15.13
N ASP A 136 -16.27 25.13 14.36
CA ASP A 136 -17.11 26.32 14.27
C ASP A 136 -18.41 25.97 13.52
N PRO A 137 -19.60 26.07 14.16
CA PRO A 137 -20.87 25.75 13.50
C PRO A 137 -21.17 26.64 12.28
N GLY A 138 -20.52 27.81 12.19
CA GLY A 138 -20.66 28.75 11.09
C GLY A 138 -19.86 28.38 9.83
N LYS A 139 -19.02 27.34 9.87
CA LYS A 139 -18.12 26.94 8.77
C LYS A 139 -18.43 25.55 8.21
N ALA A 140 -17.95 25.34 7.00
CA ALA A 140 -18.02 24.09 6.25
C ALA A 140 -16.63 23.45 6.19
N TYR A 141 -16.45 22.33 6.89
CA TYR A 141 -15.19 21.61 6.93
C TYR A 141 -15.21 20.40 6.01
N ILE A 142 -14.14 20.23 5.23
CA ILE A 142 -13.96 19.06 4.36
C ILE A 142 -12.65 18.39 4.74
N GLN A 143 -12.73 17.13 5.18
CA GLN A 143 -11.56 16.36 5.56
C GLN A 143 -11.18 15.41 4.43
N ILE A 144 -9.98 15.59 3.87
CA ILE A 144 -9.54 14.83 2.70
C ILE A 144 -8.28 14.04 3.06
N THR A 145 -8.25 12.75 2.76
CA THR A 145 -7.11 11.87 3.05
C THR A 145 -6.91 10.89 1.91
N TYR A 146 -5.66 10.74 1.47
CA TYR A 146 -5.30 9.75 0.47
C TYR A 146 -5.49 8.33 1.04
N VAL A 147 -6.07 7.45 0.24
CA VAL A 147 -6.30 6.05 0.61
C VAL A 147 -5.82 5.11 -0.48
N GLU A 148 -5.36 3.94 -0.08
CA GLU A 148 -4.90 2.89 -1.00
C GLU A 148 -5.85 1.70 -1.00
N PRO A 149 -6.06 1.00 -2.12
CA PRO A 149 -6.78 -0.26 -2.13
C PRO A 149 -6.23 -1.24 -1.07
N TYR A 150 -7.11 -1.78 -0.24
CA TYR A 150 -6.76 -2.69 0.83
C TYR A 150 -7.16 -4.13 0.52
N PHE A 151 -6.22 -5.04 0.71
CA PHE A 151 -6.41 -6.47 0.51
C PHE A 151 -5.85 -7.25 1.69
N GLU A 152 -6.57 -8.28 2.09
CA GLU A 152 -6.04 -9.25 3.03
C GLU A 152 -5.02 -10.18 2.37
N PRO A 153 -4.12 -10.82 3.16
CA PRO A 153 -3.10 -11.71 2.63
C PRO A 153 -3.65 -12.83 1.73
N HIS A 154 -4.86 -13.32 1.99
CA HIS A 154 -5.48 -14.38 1.20
C HIS A 154 -6.01 -13.86 -0.16
N GLU A 155 -6.42 -12.60 -0.24
CA GLU A 155 -6.87 -11.97 -1.49
C GLU A 155 -5.68 -11.63 -2.38
N LEU A 156 -4.57 -11.18 -1.80
CA LEU A 156 -3.34 -10.89 -2.54
C LEU A 156 -2.79 -12.11 -3.29
N ARG A 157 -3.08 -13.33 -2.81
CA ARG A 157 -2.75 -14.58 -3.53
C ARG A 157 -3.57 -14.77 -4.80
N LYS A 158 -4.80 -14.26 -4.82
CA LYS A 158 -5.71 -14.32 -5.98
C LYS A 158 -5.57 -13.11 -6.89
N ARG A 159 -5.10 -11.98 -6.36
CA ARG A 159 -4.89 -10.70 -7.08
C ARG A 159 -3.40 -10.48 -7.32
N ALA A 160 -2.86 -11.22 -8.27
CA ALA A 160 -1.44 -11.19 -8.61
C ALA A 160 -1.08 -9.95 -9.44
N THR A 161 -1.95 -9.56 -10.37
CA THR A 161 -1.66 -8.51 -11.35
C THR A 161 -2.02 -7.11 -10.85
N HIS A 162 -1.41 -6.08 -11.46
CA HIS A 162 -1.75 -4.70 -11.17
C HIS A 162 -3.23 -4.38 -11.47
N TYR A 163 -3.78 -4.95 -12.54
CA TYR A 163 -5.20 -4.81 -12.88
C TYR A 163 -6.11 -5.40 -11.80
N GLU A 164 -5.85 -6.63 -11.36
CA GLU A 164 -6.66 -7.29 -10.32
C GLU A 164 -6.62 -6.53 -9.00
N ARG A 165 -5.56 -5.76 -8.71
CA ARG A 165 -5.49 -4.92 -7.51
C ARG A 165 -6.18 -3.56 -7.66
N ASN A 166 -6.72 -3.25 -8.84
CA ASN A 166 -7.39 -1.99 -9.16
C ASN A 166 -8.80 -2.17 -9.73
N TYR A 167 -9.21 -3.40 -10.04
CA TYR A 167 -10.53 -3.73 -10.56
C TYR A 167 -11.37 -4.50 -9.55
N ASN A 168 -12.65 -4.13 -9.46
CA ASN A 168 -13.60 -4.72 -8.53
C ASN A 168 -13.10 -4.67 -7.07
N ILE A 169 -12.81 -3.44 -6.62
CA ILE A 169 -12.26 -3.15 -5.29
C ILE A 169 -13.24 -2.31 -4.48
N LYS A 170 -13.37 -2.58 -3.18
CA LYS A 170 -14.27 -1.82 -2.29
C LYS A 170 -13.69 -1.46 -0.93
N ARG A 171 -12.46 -1.89 -0.66
CA ARG A 171 -11.79 -1.64 0.61
C ARG A 171 -10.58 -0.74 0.38
N PHE A 172 -10.46 0.26 1.23
CA PHE A 172 -9.44 1.30 1.13
C PHE A 172 -8.83 1.56 2.50
N MET A 173 -7.53 1.82 2.56
CA MET A 173 -6.82 2.00 3.81
C MET A 173 -6.02 3.29 3.79
N PHE A 174 -6.03 3.99 4.92
CA PHE A 174 -5.02 5.01 5.26
C PHE A 174 -4.41 4.69 6.62
N ALA A 175 -3.24 5.25 6.87
CA ALA A 175 -2.54 5.12 8.15
C ALA A 175 -2.39 6.49 8.81
N THR A 176 -2.69 6.54 10.10
CA THR A 176 -2.55 7.74 10.93
C THR A 176 -1.53 7.47 12.03
N PRO A 177 -0.41 8.22 12.08
CA PRO A 177 0.56 8.10 13.16
C PRO A 177 -0.01 8.72 14.44
N PHE A 178 0.27 8.10 15.59
CA PHE A 178 -0.11 8.65 16.88
C PHE A 178 0.81 8.14 17.99
N THR A 179 0.76 8.79 19.15
CA THR A 179 1.47 8.41 20.37
C THR A 179 0.48 8.23 21.51
N ALA A 180 0.88 7.54 22.58
CA ALA A 180 0.03 7.40 23.78
C ALA A 180 -0.35 8.75 24.40
N GLY A 181 0.49 9.78 24.24
CA GLY A 181 0.23 11.15 24.67
C GLY A 181 -0.67 11.98 23.72
N GLY A 182 -1.27 11.36 22.70
CA GLY A 182 -2.21 12.01 21.77
C GLY A 182 -1.57 12.84 20.65
N ARG A 183 -0.24 13.01 20.63
CA ARG A 183 0.47 13.68 19.53
C ARG A 183 0.59 12.75 18.33
N ALA A 184 0.60 13.30 17.11
CA ALA A 184 0.79 12.53 15.89
C ALA A 184 2.19 11.86 15.81
N HIS A 185 3.22 12.60 16.22
CA HIS A 185 4.61 12.17 16.17
C HIS A 185 5.28 12.19 17.55
N GLY A 186 6.11 11.18 17.80
CA GLY A 186 6.89 11.04 19.04
C GLY A 186 8.22 10.31 18.81
N SER A 187 8.83 9.82 19.89
CA SER A 187 10.03 8.98 19.80
C SER A 187 9.72 7.63 19.14
N LEU A 188 10.73 6.92 18.63
CA LEU A 188 10.55 5.59 18.04
C LEU A 188 9.86 4.62 19.00
N ALA A 189 10.16 4.69 20.29
CA ALA A 189 9.59 3.81 21.31
C ALA A 189 8.11 4.10 21.61
N GLU A 190 7.61 5.28 21.26
CA GLU A 190 6.23 5.72 21.53
C GLU A 190 5.36 5.78 20.27
N GLN A 191 5.97 5.70 19.09
CA GLN A 191 5.31 5.91 17.82
C GLN A 191 4.43 4.71 17.43
N CYS A 192 3.13 4.86 17.61
CA CYS A 192 2.13 3.92 17.13
C CYS A 192 1.62 4.34 15.74
N LYS A 193 0.94 3.40 15.07
CA LYS A 193 0.29 3.63 13.78
C LYS A 193 -1.09 2.99 13.78
N ARG A 194 -2.12 3.75 13.44
CA ARG A 194 -3.49 3.24 13.27
C ARG A 194 -3.79 3.13 11.79
N LYS A 195 -4.07 1.92 11.31
CA LYS A 195 -4.57 1.66 9.97
C LYS A 195 -6.09 1.64 10.01
N THR A 196 -6.72 2.51 9.25
CA THR A 196 -8.17 2.58 9.12
C THR A 196 -8.55 2.00 7.77
N VAL A 197 -9.33 0.93 7.77
CA VAL A 197 -9.86 0.29 6.56
C VAL A 197 -11.32 0.72 6.40
N LEU A 198 -11.61 1.35 5.27
CA LEU A 198 -12.93 1.82 4.85
C LEU A 198 -13.49 0.84 3.82
N THR A 199 -14.76 0.46 3.97
CA THR A 199 -15.49 -0.33 2.98
C THR A 199 -16.56 0.54 2.35
N THR A 200 -16.56 0.64 1.02
CA THR A 200 -17.58 1.35 0.26
C THR A 200 -18.82 0.51 0.01
N ALA A 201 -19.96 1.18 -0.20
CA ALA A 201 -21.25 0.53 -0.50
C ALA A 201 -21.21 -0.38 -1.74
N GLN A 202 -20.38 -0.02 -2.73
CA GLN A 202 -20.21 -0.75 -3.99
C GLN A 202 -18.73 -0.85 -4.34
N HIS A 203 -18.41 -1.60 -5.40
CA HIS A 203 -17.03 -1.76 -5.88
C HIS A 203 -16.70 -0.71 -6.95
N PHE A 204 -15.47 -0.25 -6.98
CA PHE A 204 -14.89 0.45 -8.12
C PHE A 204 -14.35 -0.54 -9.16
N PRO A 205 -14.44 -0.22 -10.47
CA PRO A 205 -15.14 0.94 -11.04
C PRO A 205 -16.66 0.82 -10.89
N TYR A 206 -17.35 1.96 -10.81
CA TYR A 206 -18.81 2.06 -10.69
C TYR A 206 -19.35 3.18 -11.59
N LEU A 207 -20.67 3.27 -11.73
CA LEU A 207 -21.35 4.35 -12.46
C LEU A 207 -21.05 5.75 -11.86
N LYS A 208 -20.77 5.82 -10.55
CA LYS A 208 -20.41 7.05 -9.85
C LYS A 208 -18.92 7.02 -9.48
N THR A 209 -18.29 8.19 -9.53
CA THR A 209 -16.88 8.39 -9.12
C THR A 209 -16.70 8.55 -7.62
N ARG A 210 -17.78 8.67 -6.85
CA ARG A 210 -17.75 8.67 -5.39
C ARG A 210 -18.75 7.66 -4.84
N LEU A 211 -18.34 6.93 -3.81
CA LEU A 211 -19.16 5.92 -3.15
C LEU A 211 -19.15 6.16 -1.64
N HIS A 212 -20.31 6.03 -0.99
CA HIS A 212 -20.42 6.14 0.46
C HIS A 212 -19.58 5.06 1.14
N VAL A 213 -18.95 5.43 2.25
CA VAL A 213 -18.37 4.48 3.19
C VAL A 213 -19.49 3.94 4.07
N VAL A 214 -19.60 2.61 4.15
CA VAL A 214 -20.65 1.92 4.91
C VAL A 214 -20.10 1.15 6.11
N GLN A 215 -18.79 0.92 6.14
CA GLN A 215 -18.14 0.23 7.25
C GLN A 215 -16.72 0.74 7.43
N ARG A 216 -16.28 0.77 8.69
CA ARG A 216 -14.93 1.13 9.10
C ARG A 216 -14.38 0.07 10.04
N ALA A 217 -13.10 -0.26 9.87
CA ALA A 217 -12.34 -1.10 10.79
C ALA A 217 -11.01 -0.44 11.13
N HIS A 218 -10.51 -0.69 12.34
CA HIS A 218 -9.25 -0.16 12.82
C HIS A 218 -8.28 -1.28 13.19
N LEU A 219 -7.03 -1.13 12.75
CA LEU A 219 -5.91 -1.95 13.18
C LEU A 219 -4.85 -1.04 13.79
N VAL A 220 -4.62 -1.19 15.09
CA VAL A 220 -3.59 -0.44 15.81
C VAL A 220 -2.31 -1.27 15.84
N LEU A 221 -1.21 -0.66 15.44
CA LEU A 221 0.13 -1.24 15.48
C LEU A 221 0.91 -0.60 16.63
N SER A 222 1.51 -1.48 17.45
CA SER A 222 2.47 -1.08 18.47
C SER A 222 3.76 -0.53 17.86
N PRO A 223 4.59 0.22 18.60
CA PRO A 223 5.82 0.81 18.07
C PRO A 223 6.78 -0.20 17.44
N LEU A 224 6.89 -1.40 18.04
CA LEU A 224 7.69 -2.49 17.48
C LEU A 224 7.11 -3.02 16.15
N GLU A 225 5.80 -3.11 16.01
CA GLU A 225 5.15 -3.53 14.77
C GLU A 225 5.26 -2.47 13.67
N VAL A 226 5.19 -1.18 14.03
CA VAL A 226 5.51 -0.07 13.13
C VAL A 226 6.93 -0.22 12.59
N ALA A 227 7.89 -0.45 13.49
CA ALA A 227 9.28 -0.68 13.16
C ALA A 227 9.48 -1.84 12.17
N ILE A 228 8.82 -2.97 12.42
CA ILE A 228 8.86 -4.13 11.52
C ILE A 228 8.32 -3.77 10.13
N GLU A 229 7.18 -3.08 10.08
CA GLU A 229 6.56 -2.70 8.80
C GLU A 229 7.43 -1.73 8.01
N ASP A 230 8.07 -0.77 8.68
CA ASP A 230 8.91 0.23 8.03
C ASP A 230 10.18 -0.42 7.44
N ILE A 231 10.80 -1.36 8.17
CA ILE A 231 11.93 -2.16 7.64
C ILE A 231 11.48 -3.04 6.47
N GLN A 232 10.33 -3.71 6.59
CA GLN A 232 9.78 -4.54 5.51
C GLN A 232 9.48 -3.72 4.25
N LYS A 233 8.98 -2.49 4.42
CA LYS A 233 8.75 -1.56 3.32
C LYS A 233 10.05 -1.20 2.61
N LYS A 234 11.11 -0.85 3.36
CA LYS A 234 12.44 -0.58 2.79
C LYS A 234 13.01 -1.80 2.06
N ILE A 235 12.86 -3.00 2.59
CA ILE A 235 13.25 -4.26 1.93
C ILE A 235 12.56 -4.39 0.57
N ASN A 236 11.25 -4.13 0.51
CA ASN A 236 10.47 -4.23 -0.72
C ASN A 236 10.86 -3.17 -1.74
N GLU A 237 11.05 -1.91 -1.32
CA GLU A 237 11.52 -0.82 -2.19
C GLU A 237 12.90 -1.14 -2.78
N LEU A 238 13.81 -1.64 -1.95
CA LEU A 238 15.16 -2.02 -2.37
C LEU A 238 15.16 -3.23 -3.31
N ALA A 239 14.33 -4.24 -3.02
CA ALA A 239 14.16 -5.39 -3.90
C ALA A 239 13.56 -4.99 -5.25
N ALA A 240 12.56 -4.08 -5.26
CA ALA A 240 11.96 -3.58 -6.48
C ALA A 240 12.98 -2.82 -7.34
N ALA A 241 13.73 -1.88 -6.76
CA ALA A 241 14.78 -1.14 -7.47
C ALA A 241 15.90 -2.07 -7.96
N THR A 242 16.26 -3.10 -7.17
CA THR A 242 17.29 -4.07 -7.54
C THR A 242 16.83 -5.01 -8.65
N ASN A 243 15.55 -5.36 -8.72
CA ASN A 243 15.02 -6.29 -9.73
C ASN A 243 14.43 -5.56 -10.95
N GLN A 244 14.47 -4.23 -10.99
CA GLN A 244 13.92 -3.46 -12.10
C GLN A 244 14.66 -3.76 -13.42
N GLU A 245 13.87 -3.99 -14.48
CA GLU A 245 14.30 -4.19 -15.87
C GLU A 245 13.46 -3.32 -16.83
N PRO A 246 14.08 -2.50 -17.70
CA PRO A 246 15.52 -2.21 -17.76
C PRO A 246 16.01 -1.53 -16.48
N ALA A 247 17.29 -1.74 -16.15
CA ALA A 247 17.86 -1.21 -14.92
C ALA A 247 17.85 0.33 -14.90
N ASP A 248 17.51 0.91 -13.74
CA ASP A 248 17.61 2.34 -13.47
C ASP A 248 18.66 2.59 -12.37
N PRO A 249 19.91 2.91 -12.74
CA PRO A 249 20.99 3.13 -11.79
C PRO A 249 20.70 4.28 -10.82
N LYS A 250 20.01 5.35 -11.28
CA LYS A 250 19.72 6.52 -10.44
C LYS A 250 18.70 6.16 -9.36
N MET A 251 17.63 5.46 -9.74
CA MET A 251 16.63 4.98 -8.79
C MET A 251 17.25 4.00 -7.77
N LEU A 252 18.06 3.05 -8.23
CA LEU A 252 18.77 2.11 -7.36
C LEU A 252 19.68 2.84 -6.38
N GLN A 253 20.50 3.79 -6.85
CA GLN A 253 21.40 4.57 -6.01
C GLN A 253 20.65 5.41 -4.98
N MET A 254 19.55 6.05 -5.36
CA MET A 254 18.72 6.84 -4.45
C MET A 254 18.16 5.96 -3.31
N VAL A 255 17.63 4.78 -3.63
CA VAL A 255 17.06 3.87 -2.62
C VAL A 255 18.14 3.30 -1.71
N VAL A 256 19.27 2.85 -2.26
CA VAL A 256 20.40 2.33 -1.48
C VAL A 256 20.92 3.41 -0.53
N GLN A 257 21.19 4.62 -1.04
CA GLN A 257 21.66 5.74 -0.22
C GLN A 257 20.66 6.10 0.89
N GLY A 258 19.35 6.09 0.61
CA GLY A 258 18.29 6.29 1.61
C GLY A 258 18.14 5.15 2.62
N CYS A 259 18.79 4.01 2.39
CA CYS A 259 18.82 2.88 3.31
C CYS A 259 20.05 2.90 4.24
N ILE A 260 21.25 3.13 3.69
CA ILE A 260 22.53 2.99 4.42
C ILE A 260 23.23 4.33 4.70
N GLY A 261 22.87 5.39 3.99
CA GLY A 261 23.49 6.72 4.07
C GLY A 261 22.56 7.78 4.66
N THR A 262 21.56 7.40 5.45
CA THR A 262 20.64 8.37 6.06
C THR A 262 21.36 9.27 7.06
N THR A 263 21.48 10.55 6.73
CA THR A 263 22.05 11.59 7.61
C THR A 263 20.99 12.48 8.25
N VAL A 264 19.76 12.52 7.69
CA VAL A 264 18.71 13.49 8.06
C VAL A 264 17.59 12.90 8.91
N ASN A 265 17.21 11.64 8.67
CA ASN A 265 16.20 10.93 9.46
C ASN A 265 16.88 9.91 10.38
N GLN A 266 16.29 9.63 11.55
CA GLN A 266 16.75 8.54 12.43
C GLN A 266 16.81 7.24 11.60
N GLY A 267 18.04 6.77 11.34
CA GLY A 267 18.28 5.71 10.37
C GLY A 267 17.76 4.34 10.83
N PRO A 268 17.71 3.33 9.95
CA PRO A 268 17.32 1.96 10.32
C PRO A 268 18.08 1.39 11.52
N LEU A 269 19.31 1.87 11.74
CA LEU A 269 20.13 1.42 12.85
C LEU A 269 19.65 1.92 14.22
N GLU A 270 19.12 3.14 14.30
CA GLU A 270 18.52 3.67 15.54
C GLU A 270 17.30 2.82 15.95
N LEU A 271 16.48 2.46 14.95
CA LEU A 271 15.35 1.56 15.13
C LEU A 271 15.80 0.18 15.63
N ALA A 272 16.89 -0.37 15.08
CA ALA A 272 17.47 -1.60 15.60
C ALA A 272 17.95 -1.44 17.05
N GLN A 273 18.61 -0.34 17.40
CA GLN A 273 19.11 -0.10 18.75
C GLN A 273 17.96 -0.01 19.78
N VAL A 274 16.91 0.76 19.49
CA VAL A 274 15.76 0.95 20.38
C VAL A 274 15.04 -0.38 20.64
N PHE A 275 14.82 -1.21 19.61
CA PHE A 275 13.96 -2.39 19.73
C PHE A 275 14.69 -3.72 19.89
N LEU A 276 15.97 -3.82 19.49
CA LEU A 276 16.78 -5.04 19.62
C LEU A 276 17.91 -4.89 20.64
N GLY A 277 18.37 -3.67 20.96
CA GLY A 277 19.41 -3.43 21.97
C GLY A 277 19.09 -4.07 23.32
N PRO A 278 17.90 -3.82 23.92
CA PRO A 278 17.52 -4.44 25.19
C PRO A 278 17.57 -5.97 25.18
N VAL A 279 17.29 -6.60 24.03
CA VAL A 279 17.33 -8.06 23.87
C VAL A 279 18.78 -8.56 23.71
N ALA A 280 19.61 -7.83 22.96
CA ALA A 280 21.01 -8.15 22.76
C ALA A 280 21.82 -8.04 24.06
N ASP A 281 21.51 -7.04 24.89
CA ASP A 281 22.15 -6.82 26.19
C ASP A 281 21.62 -7.75 27.30
N GLY A 282 20.61 -8.58 27.00
CA GLY A 282 20.01 -9.52 27.94
C GLY A 282 19.05 -8.88 28.95
N THR A 283 18.75 -7.59 28.83
CA THR A 283 17.81 -6.88 29.72
C THR A 283 16.35 -7.27 29.47
N GLN A 284 16.02 -7.75 28.26
CA GLN A 284 14.68 -8.23 27.91
C GLN A 284 14.74 -9.58 27.19
N PRO A 285 13.79 -10.50 27.45
CA PRO A 285 13.74 -11.77 26.75
C PRO A 285 13.33 -11.58 25.27
N PRO A 286 13.83 -12.42 24.36
CA PRO A 286 13.41 -12.39 22.97
C PRO A 286 11.93 -12.77 22.84
N THR A 287 11.17 -11.97 22.09
CA THR A 287 9.75 -12.22 21.80
C THR A 287 9.59 -12.64 20.34
N ARG A 288 8.38 -13.05 19.96
CA ARG A 288 8.05 -13.33 18.55
C ARG A 288 8.28 -12.10 17.66
N LEU A 289 7.92 -10.91 18.13
CA LEU A 289 8.05 -9.67 17.35
C LEU A 289 9.49 -9.19 17.25
N THR A 290 10.28 -9.25 18.34
CA THR A 290 11.71 -8.88 18.26
C THR A 290 12.49 -9.86 17.39
N ASN A 291 12.15 -11.16 17.43
CA ASN A 291 12.69 -12.13 16.48
C ASN A 291 12.29 -11.83 15.03
N LYS A 292 11.04 -11.43 14.78
CA LYS A 292 10.59 -11.03 13.44
C LYS A 292 11.35 -9.80 12.93
N LEU A 293 11.53 -8.78 13.78
CA LEU A 293 12.33 -7.60 13.45
C LEU A 293 13.80 -7.96 13.14
N ARG A 294 14.39 -8.84 13.96
CA ARG A 294 15.74 -9.36 13.76
C ARG A 294 15.90 -10.06 12.40
N LEU A 295 14.95 -10.91 12.02
CA LEU A 295 14.96 -11.57 10.71
C LEU A 295 14.78 -10.56 9.57
N ALA A 296 13.91 -9.55 9.74
CA ALA A 296 13.74 -8.47 8.78
C ALA A 296 15.05 -7.71 8.56
N PHE A 297 15.79 -7.37 9.63
CA PHE A 297 17.09 -6.71 9.49
C PHE A 297 18.16 -7.56 8.80
N LYS A 298 18.15 -8.88 9.00
CA LYS A 298 19.05 -9.79 8.26
C LYS A 298 18.74 -9.78 6.75
N ASP A 299 17.47 -9.85 6.39
CA ASP A 299 17.05 -9.76 4.99
C ASP A 299 17.37 -8.37 4.41
N PHE A 300 17.10 -7.29 5.16
CA PHE A 300 17.46 -5.93 4.78
C PHE A 300 18.96 -5.77 4.49
N SER A 301 19.83 -6.24 5.38
CA SER A 301 21.29 -6.23 5.17
C SER A 301 21.68 -6.99 3.89
N LYS A 302 21.09 -8.17 3.66
CA LYS A 302 21.31 -8.95 2.43
C LYS A 302 20.86 -8.18 1.18
N LYS A 303 19.67 -7.56 1.19
CA LYS A 303 19.16 -6.78 0.06
C LYS A 303 20.03 -5.55 -0.23
N CYS A 304 20.56 -4.89 0.80
CA CYS A 304 21.53 -3.80 0.61
C CYS A 304 22.80 -4.30 -0.08
N HIS A 305 23.31 -5.46 0.31
CA HIS A 305 24.48 -6.07 -0.34
C HIS A 305 24.20 -6.38 -1.82
N ASP A 306 23.07 -7.04 -2.11
CA ASP A 306 22.68 -7.40 -3.48
C ASP A 306 22.53 -6.14 -4.36
N ALA A 307 21.91 -5.08 -3.83
CA ALA A 307 21.73 -3.80 -4.50
C ALA A 307 23.07 -3.10 -4.81
N LEU A 308 24.02 -3.10 -3.85
CA LEU A 308 25.37 -2.55 -4.06
C LEU A 308 26.13 -3.32 -5.13
N LYS A 309 26.02 -4.66 -5.14
CA LYS A 309 26.64 -5.50 -6.15
C LYS A 309 26.06 -5.20 -7.54
N LYS A 310 24.74 -5.05 -7.66
CA LYS A 310 24.11 -4.63 -8.92
C LYS A 310 24.57 -3.23 -9.34
N ASN A 311 24.59 -2.26 -8.43
CA ASN A 311 25.03 -0.90 -8.73
C ASN A 311 26.47 -0.88 -9.27
N LYS A 312 27.40 -1.63 -8.66
CA LYS A 312 28.79 -1.75 -9.11
C LYS A 312 28.93 -2.19 -10.58
N ASN A 313 27.98 -2.98 -11.09
CA ASN A 313 27.96 -3.43 -12.48
C ASN A 313 27.31 -2.42 -13.44
N LEU A 314 26.62 -1.40 -12.91
CA LEU A 314 25.89 -0.39 -13.70
C LEU A 314 26.63 0.95 -13.82
N ILE A 315 27.57 1.24 -12.91
CA ILE A 315 28.25 2.53 -12.83
C ILE A 315 29.39 2.69 -13.86
N GLY A 316 29.61 3.95 -14.27
CA GLY A 316 30.80 4.38 -15.02
C GLY A 316 32.04 4.60 -14.14
N SER A 317 33.17 4.95 -14.77
CA SER A 317 34.42 5.26 -14.06
C SER A 317 34.31 6.47 -13.14
N ASP A 318 33.48 7.43 -13.52
CA ASP A 318 33.16 8.68 -12.81
C ASP A 318 32.46 8.44 -11.46
N GLN A 319 31.73 7.34 -11.30
CA GLN A 319 30.96 7.03 -10.09
C GLN A 319 31.67 6.02 -9.15
N ARG A 320 32.92 5.63 -9.44
CA ARG A 320 33.66 4.63 -8.65
C ARG A 320 33.95 5.07 -7.22
N GLU A 321 34.20 6.36 -6.98
CA GLU A 321 34.42 6.85 -5.61
C GLU A 321 33.11 6.87 -4.83
N TYR A 322 32.01 7.26 -5.47
CA TYR A 322 30.68 7.21 -4.87
C TYR A 322 30.29 5.78 -4.45
N GLN A 323 30.51 4.80 -5.32
CA GLN A 323 30.29 3.38 -4.97
C GLN A 323 31.17 2.94 -3.79
N ARG A 324 32.45 3.34 -3.75
CA ARG A 324 33.33 3.01 -2.61
C ARG A 324 32.81 3.59 -1.31
N GLU A 325 32.28 4.80 -1.33
CA GLU A 325 31.69 5.42 -0.14
C GLU A 325 30.41 4.69 0.30
N LEU A 326 29.54 4.27 -0.62
CA LEU A 326 28.39 3.43 -0.30
C LEU A 326 28.80 2.09 0.31
N GLU A 327 29.84 1.44 -0.21
CA GLU A 327 30.38 0.19 0.34
C GLU A 327 30.94 0.39 1.76
N ARG A 328 31.66 1.49 2.02
CA ARG A 328 32.13 1.85 3.37
C ARG A 328 30.97 2.08 4.34
N ASN A 329 29.93 2.80 3.91
CA ASN A 329 28.73 3.04 4.72
C ASN A 329 28.00 1.73 5.05
N PHE A 330 27.89 0.83 4.08
CA PHE A 330 27.31 -0.49 4.31
C PHE A 330 28.14 -1.36 5.27
N ALA A 331 29.48 -1.30 5.18
CA ALA A 331 30.36 -2.01 6.10
C ALA A 331 30.15 -1.53 7.54
N ARG A 332 30.15 -0.21 7.77
CA ARG A 332 29.85 0.39 9.08
C ARG A 332 28.46 0.04 9.59
N PHE A 333 27.45 0.08 8.72
CA PHE A 333 26.09 -0.32 9.05
C PHE A 333 26.02 -1.78 9.52
N THR A 334 26.67 -2.69 8.78
CA THR A 334 26.67 -4.13 9.08
C THR A 334 27.42 -4.43 10.37
N GLU A 335 28.55 -3.78 10.61
CA GLU A 335 29.33 -3.91 11.84
C GLU A 335 28.50 -3.51 13.07
N ARG A 336 27.82 -2.36 13.02
CA ARG A 336 26.98 -1.89 14.12
C ARG A 336 25.69 -2.69 14.29
N LEU A 337 25.16 -3.25 13.21
CA LEU A 337 23.95 -4.08 13.26
C LEU A 337 24.25 -5.49 13.81
N ALA A 338 25.44 -6.04 13.53
CA ALA A 338 25.83 -7.40 13.89
C ALA A 338 25.51 -7.82 15.34
N PRO A 339 25.88 -7.06 16.40
CA PRO A 339 25.58 -7.44 17.77
C PRO A 339 24.08 -7.49 18.08
N LEU A 340 23.26 -6.73 17.35
CA LEU A 340 21.81 -6.64 17.55
C LEU A 340 21.05 -7.79 16.87
N VAL A 341 21.60 -8.37 15.81
CA VAL A 341 20.92 -9.40 15.00
C VAL A 341 21.46 -10.83 15.17
N GLN A 342 22.65 -10.97 15.73
CA GLN A 342 23.16 -12.29 16.12
C GLN A 342 22.29 -12.87 17.25
N PRO A 343 22.05 -14.18 17.28
CA PRO A 343 21.42 -14.79 18.45
C PRO A 343 22.29 -14.48 19.67
N ALA A 344 21.67 -14.05 20.78
CA ALA A 344 22.40 -13.96 22.04
C ALA A 344 23.13 -15.30 22.26
N PRO A 345 24.41 -15.29 22.66
CA PRO A 345 25.09 -16.52 23.03
C PRO A 345 24.22 -17.18 24.09
N ALA A 346 23.81 -18.43 23.85
CA ALA A 346 23.11 -19.22 24.84
C ALA A 346 23.93 -19.09 26.13
N SER A 347 23.34 -18.47 27.16
CA SER A 347 23.98 -18.40 28.45
C SER A 347 24.36 -19.84 28.81
N ALA A 348 25.63 -20.05 29.16
CA ALA A 348 26.19 -21.35 29.53
C ALA A 348 25.49 -22.01 30.74
N SER A 349 24.42 -21.41 31.26
CA SER A 349 23.52 -21.91 32.30
C SER A 349 22.35 -22.78 31.80
N ALA A 350 22.11 -22.90 30.48
CA ALA A 350 20.97 -23.66 29.95
C ALA A 350 21.23 -25.17 29.76
N SER A 351 22.44 -25.67 30.00
CA SER A 351 22.78 -27.09 29.83
C SER A 351 22.22 -28.02 30.92
N ALA A 352 21.68 -27.46 32.02
CA ALA A 352 21.10 -28.26 33.10
C ALA A 352 19.58 -28.52 32.97
N ALA A 353 18.86 -27.78 32.13
CA ALA A 353 17.40 -27.89 31.99
C ALA A 353 16.94 -28.79 30.82
N ALA A 354 17.86 -29.19 29.94
CA ALA A 354 17.55 -29.97 28.75
C ALA A 354 17.24 -31.46 29.04
N SER A 355 17.43 -31.94 30.27
CA SER A 355 17.12 -33.32 30.68
C SER A 355 15.68 -33.52 31.15
N HIS A 356 14.89 -32.46 31.36
CA HIS A 356 13.55 -32.59 31.95
C HIS A 356 12.36 -32.25 31.03
N ALA A 357 12.60 -31.67 29.85
CA ALA A 357 11.55 -31.21 28.92
C ALA A 357 11.22 -32.19 27.79
N ALA A 358 11.70 -33.45 27.87
CA ALA A 358 11.40 -34.50 26.89
C ALA A 358 10.07 -35.24 27.16
N GLN A 359 9.27 -34.79 28.12
CA GLN A 359 7.93 -35.31 28.37
C GLN A 359 6.95 -34.16 28.42
N LEU A 360 6.18 -34.00 27.33
CA LEU A 360 4.88 -33.33 27.15
C LEU A 360 4.79 -32.69 25.76
N THR A 361 4.98 -33.51 24.72
CA THR A 361 4.27 -33.28 23.45
C THR A 361 2.89 -33.90 23.59
N ASN A 362 1.84 -33.08 23.54
CA ASN A 362 0.55 -33.38 22.88
C ASN A 362 -0.47 -32.27 23.19
N GLY A 363 -0.93 -31.56 22.16
CA GLY A 363 -2.06 -30.63 22.31
C GLY A 363 -2.13 -29.55 21.23
N LEU A 364 -2.66 -29.90 20.06
CA LEU A 364 -3.24 -28.96 19.10
C LEU A 364 -4.35 -28.11 19.77
N SER A 365 -4.40 -26.79 19.53
CA SER A 365 -5.65 -26.07 19.21
C SER A 365 -5.41 -24.63 18.75
N LYS A 366 -6.44 -24.12 18.06
CA LYS A 366 -6.57 -22.94 17.20
C LYS A 366 -6.93 -21.65 17.95
N HIS A 367 -6.72 -20.54 17.23
CA HIS A 367 -7.45 -19.26 17.21
C HIS A 367 -7.67 -18.45 18.50
N ASP A 368 -7.32 -17.15 18.44
CA ASP A 368 -8.21 -16.07 18.85
C ASP A 368 -7.83 -14.75 18.14
N TYR A 369 -8.70 -14.30 17.23
CA TYR A 369 -8.79 -12.90 16.79
C TYR A 369 -10.02 -12.32 17.48
N LYS A 370 -9.84 -11.38 18.41
CA LYS A 370 -10.94 -10.57 18.93
C LYS A 370 -11.08 -9.32 18.08
N CYS A 371 -12.10 -9.29 17.23
CA CYS A 371 -12.74 -8.04 16.82
C CYS A 371 -13.58 -7.55 18.00
N GLN A 372 -13.35 -6.34 18.47
CA GLN A 372 -14.36 -5.61 19.26
C GLN A 372 -15.25 -4.85 18.26
N ALA A 373 -16.55 -4.98 18.49
CA ALA A 373 -17.63 -4.36 17.72
C ALA A 373 -17.68 -2.84 17.91
#